data_AF-A0A6P7GMK6-F1
#
_entry.id   AF-A0A6P7GMK6-F1
#
_cell.length_a   1.000
_cell.length_b   1.000
_cell.length_c   1.000
_cell.angle_alpha   90.00
_cell.angle_beta   90.00
_cell.angle_gamma   90.00
#
_symmetry.space_group_name_H-M   'P 1'
#
loop_
_entity.id
_entity.type
_entity.pdbx_description
1 polymer ?
#
loop_
_entity_poly.entity_id
_entity_poly.type
_entity_poly.pdbx_seq_one_letter_code
_entity_poly.pdbx_strand_id
1 'polypeptide(L)'
;TFLFLGVTVALWFYFCLWIESSGTLTETRANVFYYKKDGWMKFTRWYNFFGMLWMAQFIIGCQHMVIAGAVSIWYFKSTTIFGYPFCRAGQQAFKLLSSNVLRVAAINSVGDFVLFLGKVVVVIATVLIGIRMLEHKDGLQHMWVPIALSGLFAYFVAHCFMTVYEMVIDTIFLCFCEDCEQNDGESRPYFMSRGLMEFVENSKKALDIYDTRAKSSATELKSVPTISGDVTRNFSG
;
A
#
# COMPACT_ATOMS: atom_id res chain seq x y z
N THR A 1 11.94 -3.08 -14.07
CA THR A 1 11.94 -4.54 -13.78
C THR A 1 13.32 -5.14 -13.70
N PHE A 2 14.00 -5.39 -14.83
CA PHE A 2 15.32 -6.03 -14.84
C PHE A 2 16.38 -5.25 -14.07
N LEU A 3 16.29 -3.92 -14.08
CA LEU A 3 17.17 -3.06 -13.31
C LEU A 3 16.98 -3.20 -11.79
N PHE A 4 15.73 -3.30 -11.31
CA PHE A 4 15.42 -3.54 -9.89
C PHE A 4 15.81 -4.95 -9.43
N LEU A 5 15.60 -5.96 -10.30
CA LEU A 5 16.04 -7.33 -10.05
C LEU A 5 17.57 -7.42 -10.00
N GLY A 6 18.26 -6.72 -10.92
CA GLY A 6 19.71 -6.60 -10.94
C GLY A 6 20.28 -5.91 -9.69
N VAL A 7 19.66 -4.81 -9.24
CA VAL A 7 20.03 -4.13 -7.98
C VAL A 7 19.82 -5.05 -6.78
N THR A 8 18.73 -5.80 -6.73
CA THR A 8 18.43 -6.73 -5.63
C THR A 8 19.47 -7.85 -5.55
N VAL A 9 19.84 -8.43 -6.69
CA VAL A 9 20.88 -9.47 -6.77
C VAL A 9 22.24 -8.89 -6.39
N ALA A 10 22.60 -7.69 -6.87
CA ALA A 10 23.85 -7.04 -6.52
C ALA A 10 23.96 -6.73 -5.01
N LEU A 11 22.89 -6.22 -4.41
CA LEU A 11 22.82 -6.00 -2.96
C LEU A 11 22.93 -7.31 -2.18
N TRP A 12 22.29 -8.38 -2.65
CA TRP A 12 22.43 -9.70 -2.02
C TRP A 12 23.87 -10.20 -2.03
N PHE A 13 24.58 -10.09 -3.16
CA PHE A 13 26.00 -10.44 -3.24
C PHE A 13 26.85 -9.60 -2.31
N TYR A 14 26.58 -8.28 -2.24
CA TYR A 14 27.24 -7.38 -1.31
C TYR A 14 27.06 -7.81 0.16
N PHE A 15 25.83 -8.14 0.57
CA PHE A 15 25.56 -8.62 1.93
C PHE A 15 26.14 -10.01 2.20
N CYS A 16 26.13 -10.92 1.23
CA CYS A 16 26.81 -12.22 1.34
C CYS A 16 28.32 -12.05 1.58
N LEU A 17 28.98 -11.18 0.82
CA LEU A 17 30.40 -10.89 0.98
C LEU A 17 30.71 -10.23 2.34
N TRP A 18 29.82 -9.33 2.79
CA TRP A 18 29.94 -8.72 4.10
C TRP A 18 29.83 -9.76 5.24
N ILE A 19 28.90 -10.71 5.14
CA ILE A 19 28.70 -11.77 6.14
C ILE A 19 29.86 -12.77 6.16
N GLU A 20 30.48 -13.05 5.01
CA GLU A 20 31.65 -13.94 4.94
C GLU A 20 32.93 -13.25 5.47
N SER A 21 33.05 -11.93 5.31
CA SER A 21 34.20 -11.15 5.77
C SER A 21 34.15 -10.78 7.26
N SER A 22 32.98 -10.82 7.91
CA SER A 22 32.80 -10.38 9.30
C SER A 22 33.22 -11.37 10.39
N GLY A 23 33.96 -12.43 10.07
CA GLY A 23 34.36 -13.42 11.07
C GLY A 23 35.47 -12.92 12.01
N THR A 24 35.37 -13.28 13.30
CA THR A 24 36.32 -12.88 14.33
C THR A 24 37.47 -13.89 14.45
N LEU A 25 38.69 -13.37 14.40
CA LEU A 25 39.93 -14.14 14.62
C LEU A 25 40.03 -14.50 16.11
N THR A 26 40.01 -15.79 16.43
CA THR A 26 40.21 -16.27 17.80
C THR A 26 41.53 -17.03 17.88
N GLU A 27 42.41 -16.62 18.78
CA GLU A 27 43.71 -17.30 18.99
C GLU A 27 43.48 -18.55 19.84
N THR A 28 43.81 -19.73 19.27
CA THR A 28 43.68 -21.02 19.96
C THR A 28 45.04 -21.49 20.54
N ARG A 29 46.16 -21.15 19.88
CA ARG A 29 47.55 -21.36 20.34
C ARG A 29 48.49 -20.39 19.61
N ALA A 30 49.67 -20.15 20.21
CA ALA A 30 50.72 -19.27 19.65
C ALA A 30 50.91 -19.49 18.14
N ASN A 31 50.67 -18.42 17.36
CA ASN A 31 50.77 -18.35 15.89
C ASN A 31 49.76 -19.15 15.03
N VAL A 32 48.68 -19.71 15.61
CA VAL A 32 47.59 -20.34 14.83
C VAL A 32 46.26 -19.63 15.09
N PHE A 33 45.83 -18.83 14.11
CA PHE A 33 44.55 -18.13 14.12
C PHE A 33 43.49 -18.94 13.39
N TYR A 34 42.33 -19.14 14.01
CA TYR A 34 41.18 -19.80 13.37
C TYR A 34 39.97 -18.86 13.36
N TYR A 35 39.21 -18.89 12.28
CA TYR A 35 37.97 -18.13 12.14
C TYR A 35 36.83 -18.90 12.84
N LYS A 36 36.39 -18.45 14.01
CA LYS A 36 35.25 -19.05 14.69
C LYS A 36 33.97 -18.36 14.22
N LYS A 37 33.15 -19.05 13.42
CA LYS A 37 31.83 -18.54 13.02
C LYS A 37 30.80 -18.84 14.10
N ASP A 38 30.25 -17.81 14.73
CA ASP A 38 29.16 -17.94 15.70
C ASP A 38 27.87 -18.50 15.07
N GLY A 39 27.01 -19.13 15.88
CA GLY A 39 25.72 -19.67 15.43
C GLY A 39 24.82 -18.61 14.76
N TRP A 40 24.90 -17.37 15.24
CA TRP A 40 24.22 -16.21 14.65
C TRP A 40 24.64 -15.94 13.20
N MET A 41 25.92 -16.15 12.87
CA MET A 41 26.44 -15.91 11.53
C MET A 41 26.03 -17.01 10.53
N LYS A 42 25.81 -18.25 11.02
CA LYS A 42 25.23 -19.35 10.24
C LYS A 42 23.74 -19.09 9.95
N PHE A 43 23.00 -18.59 10.95
CA PHE A 43 21.59 -18.23 10.79
C PHE A 43 21.39 -17.08 9.79
N THR A 44 22.16 -16.00 9.91
CA THR A 44 22.06 -14.82 9.01
C THR A 44 22.32 -15.18 7.55
N ARG A 45 23.18 -16.17 7.27
CA ARG A 45 23.46 -16.65 5.92
C ARG A 45 22.23 -17.29 5.26
N TRP A 46 21.53 -18.13 6.03
CA TRP A 46 20.28 -18.74 5.58
C TRP A 46 19.20 -17.67 5.42
N TYR A 47 19.06 -16.78 6.40
CA TYR A 47 18.14 -15.66 6.34
C TYR A 47 18.33 -14.77 5.10
N ASN A 48 19.58 -14.41 4.76
CA ASN A 48 19.88 -13.58 3.59
C ASN A 48 19.51 -14.27 2.27
N PHE A 49 19.67 -15.59 2.17
CA PHE A 49 19.26 -16.36 1.00
C PHE A 49 17.73 -16.40 0.83
N PHE A 50 16.99 -16.68 1.91
CA PHE A 50 15.53 -16.66 1.89
C PHE A 50 14.98 -15.25 1.65
N GLY A 51 15.63 -14.23 2.22
CA GLY A 51 15.30 -12.82 1.97
C GLY A 51 15.43 -12.45 0.49
N MET A 52 16.47 -12.94 -0.20
CA MET A 52 16.61 -12.70 -1.64
C MET A 52 15.53 -13.39 -2.47
N LEU A 53 15.22 -14.65 -2.18
CA LEU A 53 14.14 -15.37 -2.85
C LEU A 53 12.79 -14.67 -2.65
N TRP A 54 12.53 -14.20 -1.43
CA TRP A 54 11.33 -13.46 -1.08
C TRP A 54 11.23 -12.13 -1.85
N MET A 55 12.31 -11.33 -1.87
CA MET A 55 12.35 -10.06 -2.60
C MET A 55 12.27 -10.26 -4.12
N ALA A 56 12.89 -11.31 -4.66
CA ALA A 56 12.82 -11.64 -6.08
C ALA A 56 11.39 -12.04 -6.50
N GLN A 57 10.73 -12.92 -5.72
CA GLN A 57 9.35 -13.31 -5.99
C GLN A 57 8.38 -12.15 -5.88
N PHE A 58 8.62 -11.24 -4.94
CA PHE A 58 7.86 -10.01 -4.83
C PHE A 58 7.99 -9.12 -6.07
N ILE A 59 9.23 -8.86 -6.52
CA ILE A 59 9.50 -8.07 -7.74
C ILE A 59 8.87 -8.73 -8.98
N ILE A 60 8.90 -10.06 -9.06
CA ILE A 60 8.27 -10.83 -10.13
C ILE A 60 6.73 -10.77 -10.03
N GLY A 61 6.15 -10.82 -8.83
CA GLY A 61 4.72 -10.66 -8.60
C GLY A 61 4.19 -9.31 -9.06
N CYS A 62 4.93 -8.22 -8.77
CA CYS A 62 4.62 -6.87 -9.27
C CYS A 62 4.51 -6.84 -10.80
N GLN A 63 5.42 -7.53 -11.49
CA GLN A 63 5.43 -7.56 -12.95
C GLN A 63 4.20 -8.29 -13.49
N HIS A 64 3.88 -9.46 -12.94
CA HIS A 64 2.71 -10.22 -13.36
C HIS A 64 1.41 -9.43 -13.17
N MET A 65 1.29 -8.68 -12.08
CA MET A 65 0.16 -7.77 -11.87
C MET A 65 0.10 -6.66 -12.93
N VAL A 66 1.20 -5.96 -13.19
CA VAL A 66 1.24 -4.88 -14.20
C VAL A 66 0.94 -5.43 -15.61
N ILE A 67 1.45 -6.61 -15.94
CA ILE A 67 1.17 -7.29 -17.19
C ILE A 67 -0.31 -7.68 -17.26
N ALA A 68 -0.87 -8.27 -16.20
CA ALA A 68 -2.29 -8.62 -16.13
C ALA A 68 -3.19 -7.37 -16.25
N GLY A 69 -2.82 -6.26 -15.61
CA GLY A 69 -3.48 -4.97 -15.75
C GLY A 69 -3.44 -4.47 -17.20
N ALA A 70 -2.26 -4.47 -17.83
CA ALA A 70 -2.12 -4.05 -19.23
C ALA A 70 -2.88 -4.95 -20.21
N VAL A 71 -2.87 -6.28 -19.99
CA VAL A 71 -3.56 -7.26 -20.83
C VAL A 71 -5.07 -7.17 -20.64
N SER A 72 -5.58 -7.00 -19.41
CA SER A 72 -7.01 -6.81 -19.18
C SER A 72 -7.51 -5.54 -19.86
N ILE A 73 -6.81 -4.41 -19.70
CA ILE A 73 -7.12 -3.16 -20.41
C ILE A 73 -7.09 -3.37 -21.93
N TRP A 74 -6.08 -4.05 -22.47
CA TRP A 74 -5.98 -4.31 -23.92
C TRP A 74 -7.08 -5.25 -24.43
N TYR A 75 -7.43 -6.29 -23.67
CA TYR A 75 -8.44 -7.28 -24.03
C TYR A 75 -9.83 -6.66 -24.06
N PHE A 76 -10.21 -5.95 -22.99
CA PHE A 76 -11.49 -5.26 -22.90
C PHE A 76 -11.58 -4.05 -23.83
N LYS A 77 -10.45 -3.41 -24.12
CA LYS A 77 -10.36 -2.39 -25.18
C LYS A 77 -10.43 -3.00 -26.57
N SER A 78 -9.93 -4.21 -26.81
CA SER A 78 -10.01 -4.86 -28.13
C SER A 78 -11.45 -5.19 -28.51
N THR A 79 -12.31 -5.47 -27.53
CA THR A 79 -13.76 -5.60 -27.72
C THR A 79 -14.42 -4.27 -28.16
N THR A 80 -13.77 -3.12 -27.91
CA THR A 80 -14.16 -1.79 -28.41
C THR A 80 -13.27 -1.27 -29.57
N ILE A 81 -12.23 -2.01 -30.00
CA ILE A 81 -11.37 -1.69 -31.16
C ILE A 81 -12.06 -2.09 -32.47
N PHE A 82 -13.13 -1.36 -32.77
CA PHE A 82 -13.23 -0.69 -34.07
C PHE A 82 -12.76 0.79 -34.00
N GLY A 83 -12.04 1.21 -32.94
CA GLY A 83 -11.01 2.26 -33.03
C GLY A 83 -11.06 3.42 -32.02
N TYR A 84 -10.25 3.37 -30.95
CA TYR A 84 -9.90 4.58 -30.17
C TYR A 84 -8.43 4.62 -29.69
N PRO A 85 -7.71 5.76 -29.83
CA PRO A 85 -6.32 5.92 -29.41
C PRO A 85 -6.13 5.81 -27.88
N PHE A 86 -4.92 5.43 -27.44
CA PHE A 86 -4.55 5.19 -26.02
C PHE A 86 -4.98 6.32 -25.06
N CYS A 87 -4.83 7.57 -25.51
CA CYS A 87 -5.17 8.76 -24.73
C CYS A 87 -6.69 8.92 -24.49
N ARG A 88 -7.55 8.51 -25.45
CA ARG A 88 -9.01 8.53 -25.25
C ARG A 88 -9.50 7.43 -24.30
N ALA A 89 -8.87 6.25 -24.32
CA ALA A 89 -9.16 5.20 -23.35
C ALA A 89 -8.69 5.58 -21.94
N GLY A 90 -7.51 6.19 -21.81
CA GLY A 90 -7.05 6.77 -20.54
C GLY A 90 -7.95 7.90 -20.05
N GLN A 91 -8.42 8.78 -20.95
CA GLN A 91 -9.43 9.79 -20.62
C GLN A 91 -10.77 9.17 -20.21
N GLN A 92 -11.20 8.08 -20.81
CA GLN A 92 -12.47 7.42 -20.47
C GLN A 92 -12.37 6.71 -19.11
N ALA A 93 -11.28 6.00 -18.83
CA ALA A 93 -10.98 5.45 -17.51
C ALA A 93 -10.89 6.56 -16.44
N PHE A 94 -10.18 7.67 -16.74
CA PHE A 94 -10.12 8.84 -15.86
C PHE A 94 -11.49 9.51 -15.70
N LYS A 95 -12.32 9.54 -16.75
CA LYS A 95 -13.70 10.08 -16.71
C LYS A 95 -14.61 9.19 -15.87
N LEU A 96 -14.49 7.86 -15.98
CA LEU A 96 -15.13 6.86 -15.12
C LEU A 96 -14.76 7.05 -13.65
N LEU A 97 -13.46 7.14 -13.35
CA LEU A 97 -12.93 7.46 -12.02
C LEU A 97 -13.42 8.82 -11.50
N SER A 98 -13.47 9.84 -12.37
CA SER A 98 -13.83 11.21 -11.98
C SER A 98 -15.34 11.45 -11.85
N SER A 99 -16.18 10.68 -12.56
CA SER A 99 -17.64 10.84 -12.57
C SER A 99 -18.28 10.57 -11.20
N ASN A 100 -17.57 9.85 -10.32
CA ASN A 100 -17.94 9.62 -8.93
C ASN A 100 -16.71 9.69 -8.01
N VAL A 101 -15.84 10.69 -8.23
CA VAL A 101 -14.52 10.79 -7.57
C VAL A 101 -14.63 10.78 -6.05
N LEU A 102 -15.67 11.38 -5.47
CA LEU A 102 -15.90 11.42 -4.01
C LEU A 102 -16.11 10.03 -3.41
N ARG A 103 -16.85 9.16 -4.10
CA ARG A 103 -17.13 7.79 -3.65
C ARG A 103 -15.89 6.91 -3.80
N VAL A 104 -15.21 7.01 -4.94
CA VAL A 104 -13.99 6.25 -5.20
C VAL A 104 -12.88 6.69 -4.23
N ALA A 105 -12.74 7.98 -4.00
CA ALA A 105 -11.77 8.53 -3.03
C ALA A 105 -12.08 8.11 -1.60
N ALA A 106 -13.36 8.11 -1.18
CA ALA A 106 -13.72 7.65 0.17
C ALA A 106 -13.35 6.18 0.38
N ILE A 107 -13.67 5.31 -0.57
CA ILE A 107 -13.36 3.87 -0.46
C ILE A 107 -11.84 3.63 -0.53
N ASN A 108 -11.14 4.30 -1.44
CA ASN A 108 -9.68 4.21 -1.53
C ASN A 108 -9.02 4.69 -0.24
N SER A 109 -9.52 5.78 0.35
CA SER A 109 -8.97 6.32 1.59
C SER A 109 -9.08 5.36 2.78
N VAL A 110 -10.15 4.54 2.83
CA VAL A 110 -10.29 3.50 3.86
C VAL A 110 -9.25 2.40 3.64
N GLY A 111 -9.03 2.00 2.37
CA GLY A 111 -7.97 1.05 2.00
C GLY A 111 -6.59 1.57 2.39
N ASP A 112 -6.27 2.80 2.01
CA ASP A 112 -4.99 3.46 2.32
C ASP A 112 -4.75 3.55 3.83
N PHE A 113 -5.80 3.85 4.61
CA PHE A 113 -5.72 3.88 6.06
C PHE A 113 -5.43 2.50 6.66
N VAL A 114 -6.10 1.44 6.19
CA VAL A 114 -5.87 0.07 6.65
C VAL A 114 -4.45 -0.38 6.33
N LEU A 115 -3.94 -0.06 5.14
CA LEU A 115 -2.57 -0.39 4.75
C LEU A 115 -1.53 0.41 5.54
N PHE A 116 -1.82 1.68 5.84
CA PHE A 116 -1.00 2.49 6.75
C PHE A 116 -0.92 1.87 8.15
N LEU A 117 -2.06 1.46 8.72
CA LEU A 117 -2.08 0.77 10.02
C LEU A 117 -1.28 -0.53 9.97
N GLY A 118 -1.41 -1.31 8.90
CA GLY A 118 -0.62 -2.52 8.68
C GLY A 118 0.88 -2.23 8.72
N LYS A 119 1.33 -1.16 8.05
CA LYS A 119 2.74 -0.74 8.05
C LYS A 119 3.24 -0.39 9.44
N VAL A 120 2.45 0.36 10.21
CA VAL A 120 2.76 0.74 11.58
C VAL A 120 2.86 -0.50 12.49
N VAL A 121 1.92 -1.43 12.38
CA VAL A 121 1.92 -2.67 13.16
C VAL A 121 3.15 -3.52 12.87
N VAL A 122 3.54 -3.70 11.60
CA VAL A 122 4.73 -4.48 11.22
C VAL A 122 6.00 -3.88 11.80
N VAL A 123 6.16 -2.55 11.72
CA VAL A 123 7.33 -1.84 12.25
C VAL A 123 7.39 -1.96 13.78
N ILE A 124 6.28 -1.73 14.48
CA ILE A 124 6.21 -1.85 15.94
C ILE A 124 6.52 -3.28 16.39
N ALA A 125 5.89 -4.29 15.77
CA ALA A 125 6.11 -5.68 16.12
C ALA A 125 7.59 -6.07 15.95
N THR A 126 8.22 -5.63 14.86
CA THR A 126 9.63 -5.94 14.60
C THR A 126 10.56 -5.25 15.60
N VAL A 127 10.29 -4.00 15.96
CA VAL A 127 11.06 -3.28 16.98
C VAL A 127 10.89 -3.92 18.37
N LEU A 128 9.68 -4.32 18.74
CA LEU A 128 9.41 -4.99 20.02
C LEU A 128 10.13 -6.35 20.13
N ILE A 129 10.09 -7.14 19.06
CA ILE A 129 10.84 -8.40 18.96
C ILE A 129 12.34 -8.11 19.05
N GLY A 130 12.84 -7.10 18.34
CA GLY A 130 14.24 -6.67 18.37
C GLY A 130 14.72 -6.27 19.77
N ILE A 131 13.91 -5.51 20.52
CA ILE A 131 14.19 -5.14 21.91
C ILE A 131 14.25 -6.40 22.79
N ARG A 132 13.24 -7.27 22.72
CA ARG A 132 13.19 -8.51 23.53
C ARG A 132 14.34 -9.47 23.22
N MET A 133 14.78 -9.53 21.97
CA MET A 133 15.91 -10.37 21.58
C MET A 133 17.26 -9.81 22.03
N LEU A 134 17.43 -8.49 22.07
CA LEU A 134 18.69 -7.85 22.51
C LEU A 134 18.81 -7.72 24.02
N GLU A 135 17.69 -7.61 24.74
CA GLU A 135 17.65 -7.52 26.21
C GLU A 135 18.27 -8.76 26.88
N HIS A 136 18.31 -9.91 26.20
CA HIS A 136 18.86 -11.16 26.74
C HIS A 136 20.38 -11.32 26.56
N LYS A 137 21.10 -10.31 26.04
CA LYS A 137 22.55 -10.35 25.83
C LYS A 137 23.28 -9.20 26.52
N ASP A 138 23.91 -9.50 27.64
CA ASP A 138 24.83 -8.59 28.32
C ASP A 138 26.14 -8.44 27.52
N GLY A 139 26.40 -7.23 27.00
CA GLY A 139 27.66 -6.92 26.29
C GLY A 139 27.58 -5.84 25.19
N LEU A 140 26.39 -5.37 24.82
CA LEU A 140 26.21 -4.32 23.80
C LEU A 140 26.06 -2.93 24.43
N GLN A 141 27.13 -2.12 24.41
CA GLN A 141 27.10 -0.75 24.96
C GLN A 141 26.20 0.23 24.18
N HIS A 142 25.80 -0.10 22.94
CA HIS A 142 24.93 0.73 22.11
C HIS A 142 23.76 -0.08 21.53
N MET A 143 22.80 -0.44 22.37
CA MET A 143 21.60 -1.22 22.01
C MET A 143 20.64 -0.50 21.05
N TRP A 144 20.60 0.83 21.06
CA TRP A 144 19.70 1.65 20.23
C TRP A 144 20.05 1.61 18.73
N VAL A 145 21.34 1.50 18.38
CA VAL A 145 21.82 1.47 16.98
C VAL A 145 21.30 0.25 16.20
N PRO A 146 21.49 -1.01 16.65
CA PRO A 146 20.96 -2.18 15.95
C PRO A 146 19.42 -2.22 15.95
N ILE A 147 18.75 -1.70 16.99
CA ILE A 147 17.29 -1.61 17.02
C ILE A 147 16.80 -0.62 15.97
N ALA A 148 17.38 0.58 15.91
CA ALA A 148 17.04 1.60 14.92
C ALA A 148 17.29 1.10 13.49
N LEU A 149 18.43 0.42 13.27
CA LEU A 149 18.76 -0.17 11.98
C LEU A 149 17.74 -1.26 11.59
N SER A 150 17.39 -2.16 12.51
CA SER A 150 16.39 -3.21 12.27
C SER A 150 15.00 -2.64 11.97
N GLY A 151 14.57 -1.59 12.69
CA GLY A 151 13.31 -0.91 12.46
C GLY A 151 13.28 -0.17 11.11
N LEU A 152 14.39 0.45 10.71
CA LEU A 152 14.52 1.10 9.41
C LEU A 152 14.39 0.09 8.26
N PHE A 153 15.08 -1.05 8.34
CA PHE A 153 14.93 -2.13 7.37
C PHE A 153 13.51 -2.68 7.32
N ALA A 154 12.89 -2.92 8.49
CA ALA A 154 11.51 -3.39 8.58
C ALA A 154 10.53 -2.39 7.93
N TYR A 155 10.75 -1.09 8.12
CA TYR A 155 9.95 -0.04 7.49
C TYR A 155 10.04 -0.07 5.97
N PHE A 156 11.25 -0.21 5.39
CA PHE A 156 11.41 -0.31 3.94
C PHE A 156 10.72 -1.54 3.37
N VAL A 157 10.88 -2.69 4.02
CA VAL A 157 10.21 -3.94 3.61
C VAL A 157 8.69 -3.77 3.68
N ALA A 158 8.16 -3.29 4.82
CA ALA A 158 6.73 -3.04 4.97
C ALA A 158 6.21 -2.04 3.94
N HIS A 159 6.94 -0.96 3.66
CA HIS A 159 6.59 0.00 2.63
C HIS A 159 6.50 -0.65 1.24
N CYS A 160 7.51 -1.43 0.85
CA CYS A 160 7.48 -2.14 -0.42
C CYS A 160 6.23 -3.01 -0.53
N PHE A 161 5.96 -3.87 0.46
CA PHE A 161 4.79 -4.74 0.47
C PHE A 161 3.48 -3.97 0.36
N MET A 162 3.30 -2.93 1.18
CA MET A 162 2.08 -2.13 1.18
C MET A 162 1.84 -1.43 -0.17
N THR A 163 2.88 -0.90 -0.81
CA THR A 163 2.75 -0.29 -2.15
C THR A 163 2.24 -1.29 -3.21
N VAL A 164 2.62 -2.57 -3.12
CA VAL A 164 2.07 -3.57 -4.03
C VAL A 164 0.61 -3.88 -3.73
N TYR A 165 0.25 -3.96 -2.45
CA TYR A 165 -1.16 -4.07 -2.06
C TYR A 165 -1.99 -2.90 -2.57
N GLU A 166 -1.51 -1.66 -2.45
CA GLU A 166 -2.14 -0.45 -3.01
C GLU A 166 -2.38 -0.61 -4.52
N MET A 167 -1.35 -0.99 -5.27
CA MET A 167 -1.46 -1.20 -6.73
C MET A 167 -2.45 -2.31 -7.11
N VAL A 168 -2.54 -3.40 -6.33
CA VAL A 168 -3.54 -4.46 -6.54
C VAL A 168 -4.95 -3.90 -6.32
N ILE A 169 -5.15 -3.16 -5.23
CA ILE A 169 -6.44 -2.57 -4.88
C ILE A 169 -6.91 -1.62 -5.98
N ASP A 170 -6.03 -0.72 -6.45
CA ASP A 170 -6.30 0.18 -7.57
C ASP A 170 -6.72 -0.58 -8.83
N THR A 171 -6.00 -1.67 -9.14
CA THR A 171 -6.29 -2.49 -10.31
C THR A 171 -7.67 -3.16 -10.19
N ILE A 172 -8.01 -3.70 -9.01
CA ILE A 172 -9.33 -4.30 -8.75
C ILE A 172 -10.44 -3.24 -8.90
N PHE A 173 -10.23 -2.04 -8.37
CA PHE A 173 -11.19 -0.94 -8.50
C PHE A 173 -11.35 -0.46 -9.94
N LEU A 174 -10.28 -0.42 -10.72
CA LEU A 174 -10.35 -0.09 -12.13
C LEU A 174 -11.16 -1.15 -12.90
N CYS A 175 -10.87 -2.44 -12.68
CA CYS A 175 -11.64 -3.54 -13.28
C CYS A 175 -13.12 -3.49 -12.86
N PHE A 176 -13.40 -3.16 -11.60
CA PHE A 176 -14.76 -2.94 -11.11
C PHE A 176 -15.46 -1.80 -11.87
N CYS A 177 -14.80 -0.66 -12.05
CA CYS A 177 -15.38 0.48 -12.76
C CYS A 177 -15.66 0.16 -14.22
N GLU A 178 -14.74 -0.54 -14.90
CA GLU A 178 -14.90 -0.99 -16.28
C GLU A 178 -16.06 -1.98 -16.43
N ASP A 179 -16.18 -2.94 -15.51
CA ASP A 179 -17.27 -3.92 -15.49
C ASP A 179 -18.63 -3.22 -15.29
N CYS A 180 -18.69 -2.18 -14.46
CA CYS A 180 -19.87 -1.32 -14.32
C CYS A 180 -20.26 -0.56 -15.60
N GLU A 181 -19.30 -0.19 -16.46
CA GLU A 181 -19.59 0.57 -17.69
C GLU A 181 -19.98 -0.35 -18.85
N GLN A 182 -19.33 -1.52 -18.96
CA GLN A 182 -19.58 -2.45 -20.07
C GLN A 182 -20.80 -3.35 -19.87
N ASN A 183 -21.16 -3.63 -18.62
CA ASN A 183 -22.22 -4.56 -18.27
C ASN A 183 -23.38 -3.82 -17.59
N ASP A 184 -24.61 -4.18 -17.96
CA ASP A 184 -25.85 -3.57 -17.46
C ASP A 184 -26.49 -4.40 -16.33
N GLY A 185 -25.97 -5.61 -16.08
CA GLY A 185 -26.51 -6.55 -15.09
C GLY A 185 -27.75 -7.31 -15.56
N GLU A 186 -28.27 -7.01 -16.76
CA GLU A 186 -29.45 -7.63 -17.35
C GLU A 186 -29.10 -8.43 -18.60
N SER A 187 -28.75 -7.74 -19.69
CA SER A 187 -28.37 -8.38 -20.96
C SER A 187 -26.95 -8.94 -20.90
N ARG A 188 -26.09 -8.28 -20.11
CA ARG A 188 -24.71 -8.68 -19.83
C ARG A 188 -24.51 -8.69 -18.31
N PRO A 189 -24.35 -9.88 -17.69
CA PRO A 189 -24.21 -9.97 -16.24
C PRO A 189 -22.89 -9.35 -15.76
N TYR A 190 -22.89 -8.79 -14.55
CA TYR A 190 -21.68 -8.31 -13.88
C TYR A 190 -20.75 -9.47 -13.49
N PHE A 191 -19.45 -9.33 -13.75
CA PHE A 191 -18.42 -10.31 -13.43
C PHE A 191 -17.61 -9.95 -12.18
N MET A 192 -17.72 -8.71 -11.70
CA MET A 192 -17.08 -8.22 -10.48
C MET A 192 -17.52 -8.96 -9.21
N SER A 193 -16.73 -8.81 -8.15
CA SER A 193 -17.07 -9.35 -6.82
C SER A 193 -18.36 -8.75 -6.27
N ARG A 194 -19.32 -9.61 -5.93
CA ARG A 194 -20.62 -9.25 -5.32
C ARG A 194 -20.46 -8.44 -4.04
N GLY A 195 -19.51 -8.81 -3.17
CA GLY A 195 -19.29 -8.12 -1.90
C GLY A 195 -18.76 -6.70 -2.09
N LEU A 196 -17.90 -6.47 -3.09
CA LEU A 196 -17.42 -5.14 -3.43
C LEU A 196 -18.54 -4.27 -4.03
N MET A 197 -19.37 -4.86 -4.90
CA MET A 197 -20.54 -4.19 -5.48
C MET A 197 -21.51 -3.72 -4.40
N GLU A 198 -21.88 -4.61 -3.48
CA GLU A 198 -22.78 -4.29 -2.38
C GLU A 198 -22.20 -3.20 -1.46
N PHE A 199 -20.91 -3.29 -1.12
CA PHE A 199 -20.23 -2.27 -0.31
C PHE A 199 -20.22 -0.89 -0.98
N VAL A 200 -19.93 -0.84 -2.28
CA VAL A 200 -19.94 0.39 -3.08
C VAL A 200 -21.35 0.98 -3.18
N GLU A 201 -22.37 0.14 -3.37
CA GLU A 201 -23.76 0.57 -3.48
C GLU A 201 -24.31 1.10 -2.14
N ASN A 202 -24.00 0.43 -1.03
CA ASN A 202 -24.34 0.90 0.31
C ASN A 202 -23.68 2.24 0.64
N SER A 203 -22.42 2.41 0.24
CA SER A 203 -21.71 3.69 0.38
C SER A 203 -22.35 4.80 -0.46
N LYS A 204 -22.84 4.48 -1.67
CA LYS A 204 -23.57 5.43 -2.53
C LYS A 204 -24.87 5.90 -1.87
N LYS A 205 -25.68 4.96 -1.37
CA LYS A 205 -26.94 5.26 -0.67
C LYS A 205 -26.70 6.14 0.56
N ALA A 206 -25.65 5.87 1.34
CA ALA A 206 -25.31 6.69 2.50
C ALA A 206 -24.93 8.14 2.14
N LEU A 207 -24.20 8.33 1.04
CA LEU A 207 -23.83 9.66 0.54
C LEU A 207 -25.03 10.46 0.03
N ASP A 208 -25.95 9.84 -0.71
CA ASP A 208 -27.17 10.50 -1.20
C ASP A 208 -28.09 10.96 -0.05
N ILE A 209 -28.18 10.16 1.02
CA ILE A 209 -28.90 10.54 2.24
C ILE A 209 -28.24 11.77 2.89
N TYR A 210 -26.91 11.79 2.96
CA TYR A 210 -26.18 12.93 3.51
C TYR A 210 -26.39 14.22 2.70
N ASP A 211 -26.30 14.16 1.36
CA ASP A 211 -26.53 15.32 0.48
C ASP A 211 -27.96 15.87 0.59
N THR A 212 -28.96 14.97 0.62
CA THR A 212 -30.37 15.34 0.80
C THR A 212 -30.60 16.07 2.13
N ARG A 213 -29.95 15.58 3.19
CA ARG A 213 -30.05 16.16 4.54
C ARG A 213 -29.33 17.50 4.65
N ALA A 214 -28.19 17.65 3.97
CA ALA A 214 -27.45 18.91 3.87
C ALA A 214 -28.27 19.98 3.12
N LYS A 215 -28.90 19.61 1.99
CA LYS A 215 -29.81 20.52 1.24
C LYS A 215 -31.02 20.94 2.06
N SER A 216 -31.62 20.01 2.82
CA SER A 216 -32.75 20.32 3.70
C SER A 216 -32.35 21.32 4.80
N SER A 217 -31.19 21.09 5.44
CA SER A 217 -30.66 21.99 6.48
C SER A 217 -30.29 23.37 5.93
N ALA A 218 -29.74 23.45 4.71
CA ALA A 218 -29.43 24.72 4.06
C ALA A 218 -30.69 25.49 3.62
N THR A 219 -31.77 24.78 3.31
CA THR A 219 -33.07 25.38 2.97
C THR A 219 -33.77 25.93 4.22
N GLU A 220 -33.72 25.18 5.32
CA GLU A 220 -34.17 25.64 6.65
C GLU A 220 -33.38 26.87 7.13
N LEU A 221 -32.05 26.90 6.92
CA LEU A 221 -31.24 28.06 7.32
C LEU A 221 -31.56 29.34 6.51
N LYS A 222 -32.07 29.19 5.28
CA LYS A 222 -32.51 30.31 4.43
C LYS A 222 -33.94 30.77 4.75
N SER A 223 -34.77 29.92 5.35
CA SER A 223 -36.13 30.29 5.76
C SER A 223 -36.19 30.94 7.14
N VAL A 224 -35.11 30.84 7.94
CA VAL A 224 -34.95 31.64 9.17
C VAL A 224 -34.68 33.11 8.77
N PRO A 225 -35.58 34.06 9.08
CA PRO A 225 -35.35 35.46 8.78
C PRO A 225 -34.13 35.95 9.58
N THR A 226 -33.16 36.55 8.90
CA THR A 226 -31.99 37.17 9.53
C THR A 226 -32.47 38.29 10.46
N ILE A 227 -32.50 38.03 11.77
CA ILE A 227 -32.64 39.09 12.79
C ILE A 227 -31.29 39.81 12.86
N SER A 228 -31.00 40.63 11.85
CA SER A 228 -29.89 41.59 11.86
C SER A 228 -30.44 42.92 11.37
N GLY A 229 -31.01 43.69 12.30
CA GLY A 229 -31.61 44.98 11.96
C GLY A 229 -32.15 45.84 13.11
N ASP A 230 -32.47 45.29 14.29
CA ASP A 230 -33.32 46.04 15.26
C ASP A 230 -32.76 46.24 16.68
N VAL A 231 -31.43 46.22 16.88
CA VAL A 231 -30.82 46.52 18.21
C VAL A 231 -30.25 47.95 18.31
N THR A 232 -30.25 48.76 17.24
CA THR A 232 -29.76 50.16 17.31
C THR A 232 -30.86 51.22 17.50
N ARG A 233 -32.15 50.85 17.54
CA ARG A 233 -33.26 51.83 17.68
C ARG A 233 -33.78 52.07 19.10
N ASN A 234 -33.31 51.34 20.11
CA ASN A 234 -33.79 51.49 21.50
C ASN A 234 -32.89 52.35 22.42
N PHE A 235 -32.00 53.17 21.86
CA PHE A 235 -31.20 54.14 22.62
C PHE A 235 -31.52 55.61 22.26
N SER A 236 -32.71 55.88 21.74
CA SER A 236 -33.18 57.23 21.42
C SER A 236 -34.61 57.44 21.93
N GLY A 237 -34.73 57.62 23.24
CA GLY A 237 -35.98 57.96 23.92
C GLY A 237 -35.68 58.45 25.32
#